data_AF-H1XX40-F1
#
_entry.id   AF-H1XX40-F1
#
_cell.length_a   1.000
_cell.length_b   1.000
_cell.length_c   1.000
_cell.angle_alpha   90.00
_cell.angle_beta   90.00
_cell.angle_gamma   90.00
#
_symmetry.space_group_name_H-M   'P 1'
#
loop_
_entity.id
_entity.type
_entity.pdbx_description
1 polymer ?
#
loop_
_entity_poly.entity_id
_entity_poly.type
_entity_poly.pdbx_seq_one_letter_code
_entity_poly.pdbx_strand_id
1 'polypeptide(L)'
;MANRRTVLIVDDEESILQSLQRIFELSGDFEVITAQNVEEAWKAISNTLPDLIISDIAMPEVDGIEFCKMIRNNEITRNLPFIFLTAKSERLLEGIKAGGDDFILKPFNLDEVMAKIEAIFRRIKNTRELVVQLKGTLEDYSLDDILQLCHEKSITGAIILYNQGEMGKIMVEKGEIKDIFYSDFSPTRALDNLRMWNSGLFVIRPIDIGLKPELIKRKTPKPSSPKLNELIPVVEETLWWVGHRDIDQHLQVNSFIRVFDSGEKKINFQFYAGSDIYFDQHKEKIVSLLGSLSHVHVLALTSSSPELTLNFQKIQEANKKLIYLTSRQILAYLKPLGINPRYVKPTDRLKNDILKLATDHSLQIIKVPFSPELESFMIYDLQTRILFSGILFSSFIDVAQASRLYALEEDWDVVRKFHQANIPTGNVLKYAIDQVKKLTPAPLIIAPQFGLIWRGLTVSQFLERIYYLETGADLMVNQNSFSQVNKIIEACNQLIVHVQQLFPFSWIEGKMRQDPFLMARCELGNEKISKIFGNPEQFFERFLANLMRGEDDHIAGQIQIFANKIAREHELVDVLQESNSNNGMNEFFRNV
;
A
#
# COMPACT_ATOMS: atom_id res chain seq x y z
N MET A 1 -28.56 -8.25 26.46
CA MET A 1 -27.77 -9.49 26.68
C MET A 1 -26.39 -9.23 26.10
N ALA A 2 -25.31 -9.58 26.80
CA ALA A 2 -23.96 -9.41 26.26
C ALA A 2 -23.83 -10.26 24.99
N ASN A 3 -23.38 -9.68 23.88
CA ASN A 3 -23.20 -10.40 22.63
C ASN A 3 -22.08 -11.42 22.83
N ARG A 4 -22.41 -12.72 22.89
CA ARG A 4 -21.42 -13.80 23.02
C ARG A 4 -20.65 -13.88 21.71
N ARG A 5 -19.32 -14.04 21.80
CA ARG A 5 -18.48 -14.11 20.59
C ARG A 5 -18.56 -15.50 19.99
N THR A 6 -18.70 -15.60 18.68
CA THR A 6 -18.82 -16.91 18.01
C THR A 6 -17.43 -17.43 17.62
N VAL A 7 -17.08 -18.64 18.07
CA VAL A 7 -15.82 -19.31 17.71
C VAL A 7 -16.13 -20.53 16.86
N LEU A 8 -15.53 -20.60 15.68
CA LEU A 8 -15.58 -21.79 14.83
C LEU A 8 -14.37 -22.67 15.11
N ILE A 9 -14.62 -23.95 15.41
CA ILE A 9 -13.60 -24.95 15.65
C ILE A 9 -13.68 -25.99 14.54
N VAL A 10 -12.56 -26.23 13.87
CA VAL A 10 -12.46 -27.17 12.74
C VAL A 10 -11.40 -28.21 13.05
N ASP A 11 -11.82 -29.46 13.19
CA ASP A 11 -10.95 -30.59 13.53
C ASP A 11 -11.66 -31.88 13.12
N ASP A 12 -10.95 -32.81 12.47
CA ASP A 12 -11.51 -34.09 12.05
C ASP A 12 -11.71 -35.06 13.22
N GLU A 13 -11.09 -34.81 14.38
CA GLU A 13 -11.28 -35.60 15.59
C GLU A 13 -12.44 -35.06 16.44
N GLU A 14 -13.57 -35.79 16.46
CA GLU A 14 -14.76 -35.42 17.24
C GLU A 14 -14.46 -35.22 18.75
N SER A 15 -13.52 -35.98 19.30
CA SER A 15 -13.11 -35.85 20.71
C SER A 15 -12.48 -34.49 21.02
N ILE A 16 -11.78 -33.88 20.06
CA ILE A 16 -11.14 -32.56 20.19
C ILE A 16 -12.20 -31.47 20.08
N LEU A 17 -13.13 -31.60 19.13
CA LEU A 17 -14.28 -30.71 19.00
C LEU A 17 -15.10 -30.68 20.30
N GLN A 18 -15.48 -31.85 20.84
CA GLN A 18 -16.24 -31.95 22.08
C GLN A 18 -15.47 -31.38 23.28
N SER A 19 -14.15 -31.62 23.34
CA SER A 19 -13.30 -31.08 24.39
C SER A 19 -13.29 -29.56 24.34
N LEU A 20 -12.91 -28.94 23.22
CA LEU A 20 -12.86 -27.48 23.09
C LEU A 20 -14.24 -26.84 23.26
N GLN A 21 -15.30 -27.45 22.72
CA GLN A 21 -16.66 -26.97 22.92
C GLN A 21 -17.01 -26.87 24.40
N ARG A 22 -16.78 -27.93 25.18
CA ARG A 22 -17.00 -27.92 26.64
C ARG A 22 -16.18 -26.83 27.33
N ILE A 23 -14.96 -26.56 26.87
CA ILE A 23 -14.07 -25.55 27.44
C ILE A 23 -14.66 -24.14 27.27
N PHE A 24 -15.07 -23.81 26.05
CA PHE A 24 -15.67 -22.52 25.75
C PHE A 24 -17.04 -22.34 26.41
N GLU A 25 -17.86 -23.39 26.47
CA GLU A 25 -19.15 -23.37 27.16
C GLU A 25 -18.99 -23.11 28.67
N LEU A 26 -17.98 -23.70 29.32
CA LEU A 26 -17.69 -23.48 30.75
C LEU A 26 -17.25 -22.04 31.04
N SER A 27 -16.61 -21.36 30.09
CA SER A 27 -16.24 -19.94 30.25
C SER A 27 -17.45 -19.00 30.22
N GLY A 28 -18.54 -19.38 29.54
CA GLY A 28 -19.79 -18.62 29.45
C GLY A 28 -19.81 -17.43 28.47
N ASP A 29 -18.66 -17.09 27.87
CA ASP A 29 -18.45 -15.88 27.05
C ASP A 29 -18.53 -16.12 25.53
N PHE A 30 -18.54 -17.39 25.11
CA PHE A 30 -18.46 -17.79 23.70
C PHE A 30 -19.64 -18.67 23.27
N GLU A 31 -20.03 -18.52 22.01
CA GLU A 31 -20.86 -19.48 21.28
C GLU A 31 -19.95 -20.30 20.37
N VAL A 32 -20.08 -21.63 20.38
CA VAL A 32 -19.17 -22.52 19.64
C VAL A 32 -19.91 -23.14 18.47
N ILE A 33 -19.29 -23.03 17.30
CA ILE A 33 -19.67 -23.80 16.12
C ILE A 33 -18.54 -24.79 15.84
N THR A 34 -18.87 -26.05 15.59
CA THR A 34 -17.91 -27.09 15.26
C THR A 34 -18.10 -27.56 13.83
N ALA A 35 -17.01 -27.89 13.15
CA ALA A 35 -17.02 -28.50 11.83
C ALA A 35 -15.95 -29.61 11.78
N GLN A 36 -16.27 -30.73 11.13
CA GLN A 36 -15.33 -31.86 11.03
C GLN A 36 -14.38 -31.76 9.82
N ASN A 37 -14.64 -30.81 8.92
CA ASN A 37 -13.85 -30.60 7.70
C ASN A 37 -14.03 -29.17 7.17
N VAL A 38 -13.24 -28.82 6.15
CA VAL A 38 -13.22 -27.48 5.54
C VAL A 38 -14.54 -27.15 4.83
N GLU A 39 -15.22 -28.14 4.24
CA GLU A 39 -16.50 -27.92 3.55
C GLU A 39 -17.60 -27.52 4.55
N GLU A 40 -17.72 -28.26 5.66
CA GLU A 40 -18.62 -27.93 6.76
C GLU A 40 -18.27 -26.59 7.38
N ALA A 41 -16.98 -26.31 7.57
CA ALA A 41 -16.50 -25.03 8.08
C ALA A 41 -16.89 -23.88 7.15
N TRP A 42 -16.73 -24.04 5.84
CA TRP A 42 -17.09 -23.03 4.84
C TRP A 42 -18.61 -22.80 4.79
N LYS A 43 -19.39 -23.87 4.89
CA LYS A 43 -20.86 -23.79 5.00
C LYS A 43 -21.29 -23.08 6.29
N ALA A 44 -20.64 -23.38 7.41
CA ALA A 44 -20.88 -22.71 8.68
C ALA A 44 -20.57 -21.21 8.60
N ILE A 45 -19.40 -20.84 8.06
CA ILE A 45 -18.99 -19.44 7.84
C ILE A 45 -19.97 -18.70 6.94
N SER A 46 -20.47 -19.36 5.88
CA SER A 46 -21.43 -18.79 4.94
C SER A 46 -22.79 -18.49 5.59
N ASN A 47 -23.18 -19.27 6.60
CA ASN A 47 -24.42 -19.05 7.36
C ASN A 47 -24.23 -18.08 8.53
N THR A 48 -23.09 -18.13 9.19
CA THR A 48 -22.78 -17.31 10.38
C THR A 48 -21.28 -17.01 10.39
N LEU A 49 -20.93 -15.75 10.22
CA LEU A 49 -19.54 -15.32 10.19
C LEU A 49 -18.96 -15.37 11.63
N PRO A 50 -17.97 -16.22 11.92
CA PRO A 50 -17.41 -16.33 13.27
C PRO A 50 -16.53 -15.12 13.61
N ASP A 51 -16.31 -14.88 14.90
CA ASP A 51 -15.38 -13.87 15.40
C ASP A 51 -13.92 -14.38 15.46
N LEU A 52 -13.72 -15.70 15.44
CA LEU A 52 -12.44 -16.40 15.47
C LEU A 52 -12.58 -17.81 14.86
N ILE A 53 -11.59 -18.25 14.10
CA ILE A 53 -11.45 -19.63 13.63
C ILE A 53 -10.29 -20.30 14.36
N ILE A 54 -10.52 -21.50 14.85
CA ILE A 54 -9.51 -22.41 15.36
C ILE A 54 -9.55 -23.66 14.50
N SER A 55 -8.46 -23.99 13.80
CA SER A 55 -8.45 -25.10 12.84
C SER A 55 -7.25 -26.00 13.07
N ASP A 56 -7.45 -27.32 13.02
CA ASP A 56 -6.33 -28.25 12.94
C ASP A 56 -5.58 -28.09 11.61
N ILE A 57 -4.26 -28.32 11.65
CA ILE A 57 -3.42 -28.30 10.45
C ILE A 57 -3.59 -29.60 9.65
N ALA A 58 -3.72 -30.75 10.31
CA ALA A 58 -3.61 -32.06 9.70
C ALA A 58 -4.99 -32.70 9.49
N MET A 59 -5.83 -32.05 8.69
CA MET A 59 -7.15 -32.58 8.32
C MET A 59 -7.12 -33.30 6.95
N PRO A 60 -7.99 -34.29 6.72
CA PRO A 60 -8.13 -34.96 5.43
C PRO A 60 -8.66 -34.02 4.33
N GLU A 61 -8.34 -34.35 3.08
CA GLU A 61 -8.79 -33.66 1.85
C GLU A 61 -8.24 -32.24 1.68
N VAL A 62 -8.60 -31.31 2.57
CA VAL A 62 -8.09 -29.94 2.58
C VAL A 62 -7.50 -29.66 3.96
N ASP A 63 -6.20 -29.38 3.98
CA ASP A 63 -5.49 -29.15 5.22
C ASP A 63 -5.75 -27.75 5.79
N GLY A 64 -5.48 -27.55 7.09
CA GLY A 64 -5.79 -26.27 7.75
C GLY A 64 -5.03 -25.09 7.16
N ILE A 65 -3.85 -25.31 6.57
CA ILE A 65 -3.02 -24.25 5.99
C ILE A 65 -3.66 -23.77 4.68
N GLU A 66 -4.14 -24.69 3.86
CA GLU A 66 -4.87 -24.38 2.64
C GLU A 66 -6.20 -23.69 2.96
N PHE A 67 -6.92 -24.15 3.98
CA PHE A 67 -8.10 -23.47 4.49
C PHE A 67 -7.81 -22.04 4.95
N CYS A 68 -6.70 -21.81 5.67
CA CYS A 68 -6.28 -20.46 6.05
C CYS A 68 -6.04 -19.57 4.82
N LYS A 69 -5.41 -20.09 3.76
CA LYS A 69 -5.23 -19.34 2.51
C LYS A 69 -6.57 -18.99 1.85
N MET A 70 -7.53 -19.93 1.85
CA MET A 70 -8.89 -19.67 1.35
C MET A 70 -9.57 -18.54 2.14
N ILE A 71 -9.45 -18.56 3.47
CA ILE A 71 -9.96 -17.51 4.35
C ILE A 71 -9.32 -16.16 4.03
N ARG A 72 -7.99 -16.11 3.81
CA ARG A 72 -7.23 -14.89 3.51
C ARG A 72 -7.47 -14.33 2.10
N ASN A 73 -7.80 -15.18 1.14
CA ASN A 73 -8.07 -14.77 -0.25
C ASN A 73 -9.51 -14.30 -0.49
N ASN A 74 -10.41 -14.47 0.48
CA ASN A 74 -11.80 -14.04 0.38
C ASN A 74 -12.03 -12.69 1.09
N GLU A 75 -12.62 -11.72 0.40
CA GLU A 75 -12.75 -10.34 0.88
C GLU A 75 -13.52 -10.18 2.21
N ILE A 76 -14.46 -11.09 2.48
CA ILE A 76 -15.32 -11.09 3.67
C ILE A 76 -14.58 -11.71 4.85
N THR A 77 -13.87 -12.81 4.61
CA THR A 77 -13.25 -13.62 5.68
C THR A 77 -11.78 -13.28 5.91
N ARG A 78 -11.13 -12.50 5.05
CA ARG A 78 -9.67 -12.25 5.10
C ARG A 78 -9.15 -11.66 6.40
N ASN A 79 -10.00 -10.97 7.15
CA ASN A 79 -9.65 -10.36 8.43
C ASN A 79 -10.10 -11.20 9.62
N LEU A 80 -10.65 -12.40 9.40
CA LEU A 80 -11.03 -13.30 10.48
C LEU A 80 -9.77 -13.76 11.22
N PRO A 81 -9.71 -13.65 12.54
CA PRO A 81 -8.61 -14.22 13.30
C PRO A 81 -8.58 -15.73 13.11
N PHE A 82 -7.39 -16.29 12.90
CA PHE A 82 -7.20 -17.69 12.59
C PHE A 82 -6.08 -18.27 13.45
N ILE A 83 -6.40 -19.25 14.29
CA ILE A 83 -5.45 -19.95 15.15
C ILE A 83 -5.32 -21.40 14.67
N PHE A 84 -4.07 -21.85 14.51
CA PHE A 84 -3.80 -23.25 14.20
C PHE A 84 -3.79 -24.13 15.44
N LEU A 85 -4.41 -25.30 15.38
CA LEU A 85 -4.18 -26.43 16.27
C LEU A 85 -3.24 -27.41 15.57
N THR A 86 -2.23 -27.94 16.26
CA THR A 86 -1.35 -28.96 15.67
C THR A 86 -0.62 -29.79 16.71
N ALA A 87 -0.40 -31.07 16.42
CA ALA A 87 0.49 -31.95 17.18
C ALA A 87 1.98 -31.80 16.79
N LYS A 88 2.29 -31.13 15.66
CA LYS A 88 3.65 -31.03 15.10
C LYS A 88 4.11 -29.59 14.98
N SER A 89 5.22 -29.26 15.62
CA SER A 89 5.82 -27.91 15.61
C SER A 89 6.43 -27.53 14.25
N GLU A 90 6.80 -28.50 13.42
CA GLU A 90 7.51 -28.27 12.16
C GLU A 90 6.68 -27.51 11.11
N ARG A 91 5.35 -27.70 11.10
CA ARG A 91 4.44 -27.04 10.14
C ARG A 91 3.93 -25.67 10.60
N LEU A 92 4.35 -25.21 11.79
CA LEU A 92 3.91 -23.92 12.35
C LEU A 92 4.35 -22.72 11.51
N LEU A 93 5.60 -22.76 11.05
CA LEU A 93 6.15 -21.66 10.25
C LEU A 93 5.41 -21.51 8.91
N GLU A 94 4.98 -22.63 8.33
CA GLU A 94 4.16 -22.65 7.11
C GLU A 94 2.78 -22.06 7.36
N GLY A 95 2.13 -22.44 8.47
CA GLY A 95 0.83 -21.88 8.87
C GLY A 95 0.87 -20.36 9.08
N ILE A 96 1.87 -19.85 9.82
CA ILE A 96 2.00 -18.39 10.05
C ILE A 96 2.25 -17.65 8.73
N LYS A 97 3.07 -18.21 7.81
CA LYS A 97 3.29 -17.63 6.48
C LYS A 97 2.01 -17.63 5.61
N ALA A 98 1.13 -18.61 5.81
CA ALA A 98 -0.18 -18.66 5.15
C ALA A 98 -1.19 -17.66 5.73
N GLY A 99 -0.81 -16.89 6.76
CA GLY A 99 -1.60 -15.82 7.35
C GLY A 99 -2.28 -16.18 8.68
N GLY A 100 -1.89 -17.27 9.34
CA GLY A 100 -2.35 -17.56 10.70
C GLY A 100 -1.85 -16.54 11.72
N ASP A 101 -2.70 -16.22 12.70
CA ASP A 101 -2.44 -15.20 13.71
C ASP A 101 -1.70 -15.75 14.94
N ASP A 102 -1.92 -17.03 15.25
CA ASP A 102 -1.23 -17.77 16.33
C ASP A 102 -1.40 -19.29 16.13
N PHE A 103 -0.84 -20.08 17.03
CA PHE A 103 -1.01 -21.52 17.10
C PHE A 103 -1.11 -22.03 18.54
N ILE A 104 -1.68 -23.23 18.69
CA ILE A 104 -1.84 -24.00 19.93
C ILE A 104 -1.32 -25.41 19.66
N LEU A 105 -0.42 -25.91 20.51
CA LEU A 105 0.15 -27.25 20.38
C LEU A 105 -0.72 -28.30 21.09
N LYS A 106 -0.96 -29.45 20.43
CA LYS A 106 -1.59 -30.64 21.03
C LYS A 106 -0.51 -31.47 21.77
N PRO A 107 -0.75 -31.95 23.02
CA PRO A 107 -1.92 -31.68 23.85
C PRO A 107 -1.88 -30.27 24.47
N PHE A 108 -3.04 -29.62 24.56
CA PHE A 108 -3.20 -28.27 25.11
C PHE A 108 -3.94 -28.30 26.46
N ASN A 109 -3.74 -27.27 27.28
CA ASN A 109 -4.53 -27.03 28.48
C ASN A 109 -5.46 -25.82 28.33
N LEU A 110 -6.46 -25.74 29.21
CA LEU A 110 -7.53 -24.74 29.19
C LEU A 110 -7.01 -23.31 29.21
N ASP A 111 -6.09 -23.04 30.14
CA ASP A 111 -5.58 -21.70 30.39
C ASP A 111 -4.78 -21.18 29.19
N GLU A 112 -4.05 -22.05 28.50
CA GLU A 112 -3.28 -21.70 27.30
C GLU A 112 -4.17 -21.32 26.12
N VAL A 113 -5.22 -22.12 25.86
CA VAL A 113 -6.19 -21.84 24.79
C VAL A 113 -6.87 -20.50 25.05
N MET A 114 -7.37 -20.28 26.27
CA MET A 114 -8.09 -19.05 26.63
C MET A 114 -7.19 -17.82 26.59
N ALA A 115 -5.95 -17.91 27.11
CA ALA A 115 -5.02 -16.79 27.11
C ALA A 115 -4.65 -16.31 25.69
N LYS A 116 -4.47 -17.24 24.74
CA LYS A 116 -4.19 -16.91 23.33
C LYS A 116 -5.38 -16.23 22.66
N ILE A 117 -6.58 -16.73 22.94
CA ILE A 117 -7.83 -16.19 22.39
C ILE A 117 -8.13 -14.79 22.93
N GLU A 118 -7.98 -14.58 24.24
CA GLU A 118 -8.13 -13.26 24.84
C GLU A 118 -7.10 -12.25 24.30
N ALA A 119 -5.86 -12.68 24.07
CA ALA A 119 -4.83 -11.83 23.49
C ALA A 119 -5.19 -11.39 22.06
N ILE A 120 -5.74 -12.29 21.24
CA ILE A 120 -6.24 -11.98 19.90
C ILE A 120 -7.45 -11.04 19.96
N PHE A 121 -8.45 -11.33 20.79
CA PHE A 121 -9.62 -10.45 20.92
C PHE A 121 -9.28 -9.08 21.49
N ARG A 122 -8.28 -8.95 22.37
CA ARG A 122 -7.78 -7.65 22.83
C ARG A 122 -7.14 -6.84 21.72
N ARG A 123 -6.35 -7.47 20.84
CA ARG A 123 -5.79 -6.82 19.64
C ARG A 123 -6.90 -6.33 18.70
N ILE A 124 -7.92 -7.16 18.51
CA ILE A 124 -9.07 -6.85 17.64
C ILE A 124 -9.96 -5.77 18.24
N LYS A 125 -10.26 -5.80 19.54
CA LYS A 125 -11.09 -4.80 20.23
C LYS A 125 -10.46 -3.40 20.15
N ASN A 126 -9.14 -3.32 20.35
CA ASN A 126 -8.38 -2.08 20.17
C ASN A 126 -8.41 -1.57 18.72
N THR A 127 -8.68 -2.44 17.75
CA THR A 127 -8.80 -2.11 16.31
C THR A 127 -10.25 -1.80 15.90
N ARG A 128 -11.24 -2.49 16.48
CA ARG A 128 -12.68 -2.37 16.20
C ARG A 128 -13.33 -1.16 16.89
N GLU A 129 -12.83 -0.69 18.04
CA GLU A 129 -13.30 0.57 18.65
C GLU A 129 -12.96 1.82 17.81
N LEU A 130 -12.09 1.67 16.80
CA LEU A 130 -11.70 2.72 15.85
C LEU A 130 -12.50 2.72 14.53
N VAL A 131 -13.29 1.67 14.22
CA VAL A 131 -13.95 1.50 12.89
C VAL A 131 -15.32 0.81 13.04
N VAL A 132 -16.42 1.58 13.08
CA VAL A 132 -17.78 1.04 12.91
C VAL A 132 -18.26 1.34 11.49
N GLN A 133 -18.31 0.33 10.61
CA GLN A 133 -19.02 0.37 9.32
C GLN A 133 -20.48 -0.09 9.50
N LEU A 134 -21.45 0.72 9.07
CA LEU A 134 -22.89 0.42 9.16
C LEU A 134 -23.38 -0.11 7.79
N LYS A 135 -23.75 -1.40 7.71
CA LYS A 135 -24.33 -2.04 6.50
C LYS A 135 -25.62 -2.78 6.86
N GLY A 136 -26.56 -2.88 5.91
CA GLY A 136 -27.87 -3.52 6.13
C GLY A 136 -28.67 -3.71 4.83
N THR A 137 -29.97 -3.99 4.95
CA THR A 137 -30.91 -4.17 3.83
C THR A 137 -31.92 -3.03 3.77
N LEU A 138 -32.46 -2.74 2.58
CA LEU A 138 -33.47 -1.69 2.37
C LEU A 138 -34.88 -2.13 2.78
N GLU A 139 -35.06 -3.43 2.98
CA GLU A 139 -36.24 -4.05 3.57
C GLU A 139 -36.34 -3.73 5.07
N ASP A 140 -35.19 -3.72 5.77
CA ASP A 140 -35.12 -3.47 7.22
C ASP A 140 -34.98 -1.98 7.56
N TYR A 141 -34.33 -1.20 6.68
CA TYR A 141 -34.11 0.23 6.84
C TYR A 141 -34.36 0.95 5.53
N SER A 142 -35.39 1.81 5.48
CA SER A 142 -35.65 2.59 4.28
C SER A 142 -34.49 3.56 4.01
N LEU A 143 -34.37 4.04 2.77
CA LEU A 143 -33.35 5.03 2.44
C LEU A 143 -33.46 6.30 3.31
N ASP A 144 -34.67 6.71 3.68
CA ASP A 144 -34.86 7.86 4.56
C ASP A 144 -34.41 7.57 6.01
N ASP A 145 -34.58 6.34 6.52
CA ASP A 145 -34.05 5.93 7.82
C ASP A 145 -32.51 5.95 7.83
N ILE A 146 -31.89 5.51 6.73
CA ILE A 146 -30.43 5.50 6.56
C ILE A 146 -29.90 6.94 6.48
N LEU A 147 -30.59 7.81 5.77
CA LEU A 147 -30.24 9.23 5.67
C LEU A 147 -30.42 9.95 7.01
N GLN A 148 -31.50 9.65 7.73
CA GLN A 148 -31.73 10.19 9.07
C GLN A 148 -30.67 9.71 10.06
N LEU A 149 -30.28 8.43 10.00
CA LEU A 149 -29.17 7.91 10.79
C LEU A 149 -27.85 8.63 10.47
N CYS A 150 -27.58 8.87 9.20
CA CYS A 150 -26.42 9.67 8.79
C CYS A 150 -26.47 11.09 9.34
N HIS A 151 -27.64 11.72 9.33
CA HIS A 151 -27.88 13.03 9.92
C HIS A 151 -27.63 13.06 11.43
N GLU A 152 -28.29 12.19 12.19
CA GLU A 152 -28.17 12.10 13.65
C GLU A 152 -26.74 11.80 14.12
N LYS A 153 -26.02 10.97 13.35
CA LYS A 153 -24.64 10.59 13.65
C LYS A 153 -23.60 11.49 12.97
N SER A 154 -24.03 12.55 12.27
CA SER A 154 -23.16 13.49 11.54
C SER A 154 -22.16 12.77 10.61
N ILE A 155 -22.61 11.69 9.95
CA ILE A 155 -21.75 10.83 9.13
C ILE A 155 -21.26 11.58 7.90
N THR A 156 -19.95 11.51 7.65
CA THR A 156 -19.33 11.94 6.40
C THR A 156 -18.80 10.72 5.68
N GLY A 157 -19.28 10.47 4.47
CA GLY A 157 -18.97 9.24 3.76
C GLY A 157 -19.83 9.02 2.53
N ALA A 158 -19.95 7.76 2.12
CA ALA A 158 -20.82 7.35 1.03
C ALA A 158 -21.78 6.27 1.51
N ILE A 159 -23.07 6.45 1.24
CA ILE A 159 -24.05 5.37 1.25
C ILE A 159 -24.02 4.74 -0.12
N ILE A 160 -23.74 3.44 -0.19
CA ILE A 160 -23.77 2.67 -1.42
C ILE A 160 -24.99 1.76 -1.33
N LEU A 161 -25.84 1.80 -2.34
CA LEU A 161 -27.09 1.05 -2.48
C LEU A 161 -26.95 0.08 -3.65
N TYR A 162 -27.47 -1.13 -3.51
CA TYR A 162 -27.42 -2.13 -4.56
C TYR A 162 -28.72 -2.94 -4.60
N ASN A 163 -29.37 -3.02 -5.77
CA ASN A 163 -30.59 -3.78 -5.97
C ASN A 163 -30.65 -4.34 -7.40
N GLN A 164 -30.92 -5.63 -7.54
CA GLN A 164 -31.12 -6.33 -8.83
C GLN A 164 -30.10 -6.02 -9.95
N GLY A 165 -28.81 -5.88 -9.60
CA GLY A 165 -27.76 -5.60 -10.60
C GLY A 165 -27.42 -4.13 -10.76
N GLU A 166 -28.23 -3.22 -10.24
CA GLU A 166 -28.04 -1.79 -10.33
C GLU A 166 -27.42 -1.23 -9.03
N MET A 167 -26.62 -0.16 -9.16
CA MET A 167 -25.93 0.46 -8.03
C MET A 167 -26.24 1.96 -7.95
N GLY A 168 -26.72 2.39 -6.78
CA GLY A 168 -26.84 3.80 -6.40
C GLY A 168 -25.75 4.20 -5.41
N LYS A 169 -25.29 5.44 -5.47
CA LYS A 169 -24.34 5.98 -4.50
C LYS A 169 -24.75 7.38 -4.08
N ILE A 170 -24.89 7.59 -2.78
CA ILE A 170 -25.22 8.88 -2.18
C ILE A 170 -24.04 9.33 -1.34
N MET A 171 -23.47 10.47 -1.69
CA MET A 171 -22.42 11.11 -0.92
C MET A 171 -23.06 11.93 0.20
N VAL A 172 -22.63 11.70 1.44
CA VAL A 172 -23.17 12.38 2.62
C VAL A 172 -22.04 13.13 3.32
N GLU A 173 -22.24 14.40 3.64
CA GLU A 173 -21.26 15.22 4.39
C GLU A 173 -21.93 15.76 5.65
N LYS A 174 -21.40 15.38 6.82
CA LYS A 174 -21.98 15.69 8.14
C LYS A 174 -23.47 15.34 8.24
N GLY A 175 -23.86 14.26 7.56
CA GLY A 175 -25.22 13.76 7.57
C GLY A 175 -26.17 14.42 6.57
N GLU A 176 -25.70 15.38 5.77
CA GLU A 176 -26.46 16.00 4.67
C GLU A 176 -26.06 15.40 3.31
N ILE A 177 -27.03 15.24 2.40
CA ILE A 177 -26.76 14.75 1.05
C ILE A 177 -26.00 15.82 0.24
N LYS A 178 -24.86 15.42 -0.33
CA LYS A 178 -24.01 16.28 -1.14
C LYS A 178 -24.09 15.97 -2.63
N ASP A 179 -24.17 14.70 -3.00
CA ASP A 179 -24.22 14.27 -4.38
C ASP A 179 -24.83 12.87 -4.51
N ILE A 180 -25.38 12.54 -5.68
CA ILE A 180 -26.08 11.27 -5.93
C ILE A 180 -25.72 10.76 -7.32
N PHE A 181 -25.29 9.51 -7.39
CA PHE A 181 -24.94 8.83 -8.63
C PHE A 181 -25.82 7.59 -8.79
N TYR A 182 -26.64 7.59 -9.83
CA TYR A 182 -27.48 6.45 -10.22
C TYR A 182 -27.88 6.59 -11.68
N SER A 183 -27.33 5.75 -12.55
CA SER A 183 -27.47 5.82 -14.01
C SER A 183 -27.17 7.24 -14.55
N ASP A 184 -27.64 7.58 -15.75
CA ASP A 184 -27.46 8.92 -16.34
C ASP A 184 -28.53 9.95 -15.88
N PHE A 185 -29.17 9.72 -14.72
CA PHE A 185 -30.23 10.60 -14.22
C PHE A 185 -29.69 11.87 -13.54
N SER A 186 -30.48 12.94 -13.55
CA SER A 186 -30.17 14.14 -12.75
C SER A 186 -30.25 13.84 -11.25
N PRO A 187 -29.48 14.52 -10.38
CA PRO A 187 -29.40 14.17 -8.94
C PRO A 187 -30.76 14.10 -8.21
N THR A 188 -31.69 14.98 -8.53
CA THR A 188 -33.06 14.96 -7.97
C THR A 188 -33.84 13.73 -8.42
N ARG A 189 -33.80 13.39 -9.71
CA ARG A 189 -34.45 12.16 -10.22
C ARG A 189 -33.74 10.90 -9.71
N ALA A 190 -32.43 10.94 -9.54
CA ALA A 190 -31.66 9.84 -8.99
C ALA A 190 -32.08 9.53 -7.56
N LEU A 191 -32.27 10.55 -6.70
CA LEU A 191 -32.76 10.34 -5.33
C LEU A 191 -34.16 9.71 -5.29
N ASP A 192 -35.09 10.26 -6.08
CA ASP A 192 -36.47 9.79 -6.10
C ASP A 192 -36.56 8.34 -6.56
N ASN A 193 -35.77 7.95 -7.58
CA ASN A 193 -35.70 6.55 -8.03
C ASN A 193 -35.06 5.62 -6.99
N LEU A 194 -33.99 6.05 -6.32
CA LEU A 194 -33.35 5.26 -5.25
C LEU A 194 -34.25 5.11 -4.02
N ARG A 195 -35.12 6.09 -3.73
CA ARG A 195 -36.13 5.99 -2.66
C ARG A 195 -37.23 4.96 -2.96
N MET A 196 -37.47 4.65 -4.23
CA MET A 196 -38.44 3.62 -4.64
C MET A 196 -37.87 2.19 -4.53
N TRP A 197 -36.61 2.04 -4.11
CA TRP A 197 -36.04 0.72 -3.84
C TRP A 197 -36.50 0.23 -2.47
N ASN A 198 -37.43 -0.71 -2.49
CA ASN A 198 -38.02 -1.32 -1.29
C ASN A 198 -37.26 -2.59 -0.86
N SER A 199 -36.20 -2.95 -1.59
CA SER A 199 -35.40 -4.14 -1.41
C SER A 199 -33.97 -3.89 -1.87
N GLY A 200 -32.99 -4.58 -1.31
CA GLY A 200 -31.59 -4.47 -1.72
C GLY A 200 -30.64 -4.14 -0.58
N LEU A 201 -29.35 -4.08 -0.87
CA LEU A 201 -28.30 -3.89 0.15
C LEU A 201 -27.87 -2.44 0.23
N PHE A 202 -27.59 -1.98 1.44
CA PHE A 202 -26.89 -0.72 1.66
C PHE A 202 -25.63 -0.89 2.49
N VAL A 203 -24.62 -0.08 2.18
CA VAL A 203 -23.40 0.05 2.97
C VAL A 203 -23.10 1.52 3.16
N ILE A 204 -23.10 1.97 4.41
CA ILE A 204 -22.55 3.27 4.79
C ILE A 204 -21.06 3.07 4.99
N ARG A 205 -20.27 3.67 4.11
CA ARG A 205 -18.83 3.79 4.24
C ARG A 205 -18.52 5.15 4.86
N PRO A 206 -18.45 5.25 6.20
CA PRO A 206 -17.88 6.44 6.81
C PRO A 206 -16.44 6.58 6.31
N ILE A 207 -16.09 7.79 5.91
CA ILE A 207 -14.69 8.15 5.71
C ILE A 207 -14.17 8.42 7.12
N ASP A 208 -13.51 7.43 7.72
CA ASP A 208 -13.00 7.53 9.09
C ASP A 208 -12.05 8.73 9.22
N ILE A 209 -12.37 9.59 10.18
CA ILE A 209 -11.39 10.31 10.98
C ILE A 209 -11.37 9.62 12.35
N GLY A 210 -10.23 9.00 12.68
CA GLY A 210 -10.01 8.30 13.95
C GLY A 210 -8.71 8.71 14.67
N LEU A 211 -8.30 9.98 14.57
CA LEU A 211 -7.48 10.69 15.56
C LEU A 211 -8.12 12.07 15.76
N LYS A 212 -8.19 12.52 17.03
CA LYS A 212 -9.01 13.66 17.51
C LYS A 212 -9.02 14.90 16.57
N PRO A 213 -10.21 15.41 16.18
CA PRO A 213 -10.39 16.46 15.17
C PRO A 213 -10.53 17.90 15.72
N GLU A 214 -10.02 18.19 16.90
CA GLU A 214 -9.68 19.61 17.19
C GLU A 214 -8.51 20.08 16.33
N LEU A 215 -7.74 19.10 15.82
CA LEU A 215 -6.60 19.31 14.96
C LEU A 215 -6.91 19.13 13.46
N ILE A 216 -8.12 18.66 13.14
CA ILE A 216 -8.57 18.37 11.77
C ILE A 216 -9.85 19.13 11.43
N LYS A 217 -9.81 20.43 11.70
CA LYS A 217 -10.62 21.39 10.95
C LYS A 217 -9.79 21.88 9.77
N ARG A 218 -9.88 21.22 8.61
CA ARG A 218 -9.98 21.88 7.29
C ARG A 218 -10.12 20.85 6.18
N LYS A 219 -11.28 20.91 5.51
CA LYS A 219 -11.58 20.49 4.13
C LYS A 219 -10.45 19.73 3.43
N THR A 220 -10.70 18.47 3.03
CA THR A 220 -10.07 17.94 1.82
C THR A 220 -10.30 19.00 0.74
N PRO A 221 -9.25 19.65 0.23
CA PRO A 221 -9.45 20.64 -0.80
C PRO A 221 -10.17 19.95 -1.95
N LYS A 222 -11.13 20.63 -2.57
CA LYS A 222 -11.40 20.38 -4.00
C LYS A 222 -10.04 20.33 -4.72
N PRO A 223 -9.92 19.73 -5.92
CA PRO A 223 -8.73 19.88 -6.75
C PRO A 223 -8.58 21.34 -7.24
N SER A 224 -8.43 22.28 -6.32
CA SER A 224 -7.52 23.39 -6.45
C SER A 224 -6.17 22.85 -6.01
N SER A 225 -5.24 22.74 -6.95
CA SER A 225 -3.82 22.58 -6.67
C SER A 225 -3.44 23.39 -5.43
N PRO A 226 -2.89 22.78 -4.36
CA PRO A 226 -2.49 23.56 -3.19
C PRO A 226 -1.54 24.65 -3.66
N LYS A 227 -1.67 25.86 -3.11
CA LYS A 227 -0.71 26.92 -3.40
C LYS A 227 0.63 26.49 -2.85
N LEU A 228 1.51 25.97 -3.72
CA LEU A 228 2.79 25.38 -3.33
C LEU A 228 3.77 26.41 -2.71
N ASN A 229 3.40 27.70 -2.75
CA ASN A 229 4.09 28.77 -2.04
C ASN A 229 3.72 28.84 -0.54
N GLU A 230 2.69 28.13 -0.10
CA GLU A 230 2.22 28.12 1.29
C GLU A 230 2.71 26.86 2.04
N LEU A 231 2.56 26.87 3.36
CA LEU A 231 2.78 25.71 4.23
C LEU A 231 1.67 24.67 3.99
N ILE A 232 2.05 23.41 3.74
CA ILE A 232 1.08 22.34 3.42
C ILE A 232 1.13 21.25 4.49
N PRO A 233 0.04 20.98 5.24
CA PRO A 233 -0.03 19.81 6.10
C PRO A 233 -0.13 18.55 5.23
N VAL A 234 0.79 17.61 5.45
CA VAL A 234 0.81 16.28 4.79
C VAL A 234 0.09 15.26 5.65
N VAL A 235 0.36 15.29 6.96
CA VAL A 235 -0.45 14.65 8.00
C VAL A 235 -0.80 15.74 8.98
N GLU A 236 -2.09 15.92 9.21
CA GLU A 236 -2.59 17.04 9.97
C GLU A 236 -1.90 17.13 11.33
N GLU A 237 -1.44 18.34 11.62
CA GLU A 237 -0.82 18.74 12.89
C GLU A 237 0.43 18.00 13.34
N THR A 238 0.98 17.18 12.47
CA THR A 238 2.10 16.32 12.83
C THR A 238 3.19 16.38 11.77
N LEU A 239 2.85 16.48 10.49
CA LEU A 239 3.80 16.59 9.39
C LEU A 239 3.40 17.68 8.40
N TRP A 240 4.33 18.58 8.08
CA TRP A 240 4.16 19.62 7.07
C TRP A 240 5.23 19.53 6.00
N TRP A 241 4.82 19.74 4.76
CA TRP A 241 5.73 20.05 3.67
C TRP A 241 6.03 21.55 3.67
N VAL A 242 7.33 21.86 3.70
CA VAL A 242 7.89 23.22 3.77
C VAL A 242 8.80 23.52 2.57
N GLY A 243 8.80 22.65 1.55
CA GLY A 243 9.57 22.85 0.33
C GLY A 243 9.05 23.97 -0.57
N HIS A 244 9.66 24.11 -1.74
CA HIS A 244 9.26 25.05 -2.78
C HIS A 244 9.08 24.33 -4.12
N ARG A 245 8.35 24.96 -5.05
CA ARG A 245 8.12 24.47 -6.41
C ARG A 245 8.30 25.60 -7.40
N ASP A 246 9.22 25.40 -8.33
CA ASP A 246 9.49 26.34 -9.43
C ASP A 246 9.18 25.66 -10.76
N ILE A 247 8.34 26.28 -11.59
CA ILE A 247 7.89 25.66 -12.85
C ILE A 247 9.03 25.54 -13.87
N ASP A 248 10.09 26.33 -13.71
CA ASP A 248 11.24 26.36 -14.62
C ASP A 248 12.32 25.33 -14.24
N GLN A 249 12.12 24.57 -13.15
CA GLN A 249 13.08 23.60 -12.63
C GLN A 249 12.48 22.18 -12.66
N HIS A 250 13.13 21.26 -13.37
CA HIS A 250 12.69 19.86 -13.47
C HIS A 250 12.94 19.04 -12.21
N LEU A 251 13.90 19.45 -11.37
CA LEU A 251 14.26 18.76 -10.14
C LEU A 251 13.81 19.56 -8.92
N GLN A 252 12.72 19.12 -8.31
CA GLN A 252 12.08 19.83 -7.21
C GLN A 252 12.34 19.16 -5.86
N VAL A 253 13.04 19.86 -4.96
CA VAL A 253 13.44 19.34 -3.65
C VAL A 253 12.29 19.46 -2.65
N ASN A 254 11.98 18.36 -1.98
CA ASN A 254 11.08 18.33 -0.84
C ASN A 254 11.83 18.65 0.45
N SER A 255 11.12 19.28 1.39
CA SER A 255 11.53 19.36 2.78
C SER A 255 10.30 19.25 3.67
N PHE A 256 10.46 18.58 4.81
CA PHE A 256 9.37 18.31 5.72
C PHE A 256 9.73 18.66 7.15
N ILE A 257 8.76 19.17 7.92
CA ILE A 257 8.86 19.32 9.37
C ILE A 257 7.87 18.35 10.02
N ARG A 258 8.40 17.42 10.81
CA ARG A 258 7.64 16.49 11.65
C ARG A 258 7.75 16.93 13.11
N VAL A 259 6.61 17.18 13.74
CA VAL A 259 6.52 17.60 15.13
C VAL A 259 6.15 16.42 16.02
N PHE A 260 7.14 15.83 16.69
CA PHE A 260 6.92 14.79 17.68
C PHE A 260 6.55 15.43 19.00
N ASP A 261 5.31 15.23 19.45
CA ASP A 261 4.78 15.84 20.67
C ASP A 261 4.22 14.73 21.58
N SER A 262 4.68 14.72 22.82
CA SER A 262 4.25 13.79 23.87
C SER A 262 3.37 14.48 24.92
N GLY A 263 3.05 15.77 24.74
CA GLY A 263 2.43 16.62 25.74
C GLY A 263 3.43 17.26 26.70
N GLU A 264 4.41 16.49 27.18
CA GLU A 264 5.48 17.00 28.08
C GLU A 264 6.70 17.52 27.32
N LYS A 265 7.06 16.85 26.23
CA LYS A 265 8.22 17.16 25.40
C LYS A 265 7.80 17.26 23.94
N LYS A 266 8.50 18.16 23.24
CA LYS A 266 8.30 18.42 21.82
C LYS A 266 9.63 18.40 21.08
N ILE A 267 9.69 17.68 19.97
CA ILE A 267 10.85 17.63 19.07
C ILE A 267 10.36 17.96 17.66
N ASN A 268 10.87 19.06 17.12
CA ASN A 268 10.66 19.43 15.72
C ASN A 268 11.82 18.86 14.90
N PHE A 269 11.49 17.91 14.03
CA PHE A 269 12.43 17.16 13.22
C PHE A 269 12.26 17.58 11.76
N GLN A 270 13.32 18.07 11.14
CA GLN A 270 13.35 18.38 9.72
C GLN A 270 13.91 17.23 8.90
N PHE A 271 13.16 16.81 7.89
CA PHE A 271 13.60 15.86 6.87
C PHE A 271 13.96 16.63 5.60
N TYR A 272 15.20 16.44 5.14
CA TYR A 272 15.80 17.13 3.99
C TYR A 272 15.96 18.63 4.24
N ALA A 273 17.15 19.18 3.98
CA ALA A 273 17.45 20.60 4.27
C ALA A 273 16.80 21.58 3.26
N GLY A 274 16.18 21.06 2.20
CA GLY A 274 15.64 21.85 1.08
C GLY A 274 16.73 22.44 0.18
N SER A 275 16.32 23.09 -0.91
CA SER A 275 17.22 23.77 -1.84
C SER A 275 17.70 25.11 -1.27
N ASP A 276 18.97 25.44 -1.51
CA ASP A 276 19.60 26.70 -1.09
C ASP A 276 19.08 27.92 -1.86
N ILE A 277 18.77 27.74 -3.15
CA ILE A 277 18.17 28.75 -4.04
C ILE A 277 16.85 29.27 -3.46
N TYR A 278 16.05 28.38 -2.86
CA TYR A 278 14.73 28.71 -2.30
C TYR A 278 14.73 28.73 -0.77
N PHE A 279 15.89 28.99 -0.15
CA PHE A 279 16.00 28.94 1.30
C PHE A 279 15.13 29.98 1.99
N ASP A 280 14.94 31.17 1.42
CA ASP A 280 14.13 32.21 2.06
C ASP A 280 12.65 31.82 2.14
N GLN A 281 12.09 31.28 1.05
CA GLN A 281 10.73 30.75 1.02
C GLN A 281 10.59 29.56 1.99
N HIS A 282 11.59 28.68 2.03
CA HIS A 282 11.63 27.56 2.95
C HIS A 282 11.67 28.03 4.42
N LYS A 283 12.51 29.02 4.72
CA LYS A 283 12.64 29.64 6.04
C LYS A 283 11.33 30.30 6.47
N GLU A 284 10.66 31.04 5.59
CA GLU A 284 9.36 31.65 5.90
C GLU A 284 8.32 30.61 6.33
N LYS A 285 8.26 29.47 5.62
CA LYS A 285 7.37 28.35 6.00
C LYS A 285 7.76 27.72 7.34
N ILE A 286 9.05 27.51 7.60
CA ILE A 286 9.49 26.98 8.90
C ILE A 286 9.21 27.97 10.03
N VAL A 287 9.48 29.26 9.84
CA VAL A 287 9.27 30.30 10.85
C VAL A 287 7.77 30.51 11.11
N SER A 288 6.93 30.46 10.08
CA SER A 288 5.47 30.52 10.28
C SER A 288 4.92 29.30 11.04
N LEU A 289 5.51 28.12 10.87
CA LEU A 289 5.12 26.90 11.59
C LEU A 289 5.67 26.82 13.02
N LEU A 290 6.96 27.14 13.21
CA LEU A 290 7.69 26.92 14.47
C LEU A 290 8.01 28.20 15.25
N GLY A 291 7.71 29.38 14.69
CA GLY A 291 8.06 30.70 15.24
C GLY A 291 9.52 31.12 15.03
N SER A 292 10.44 30.18 14.87
CA SER A 292 11.87 30.45 14.66
C SER A 292 12.58 29.25 14.05
N LEU A 293 13.59 29.50 13.22
CA LEU A 293 14.52 28.45 12.78
C LEU A 293 15.26 27.78 13.96
N SER A 294 15.45 28.50 15.07
CA SER A 294 16.11 27.95 16.26
C SER A 294 15.33 26.80 16.90
N HIS A 295 14.03 26.67 16.59
CA HIS A 295 13.17 25.59 17.06
C HIS A 295 13.23 24.33 16.19
N VAL A 296 14.05 24.29 15.13
CA VAL A 296 14.40 23.02 14.47
C VAL A 296 15.42 22.31 15.35
N HIS A 297 15.07 21.15 15.90
CA HIS A 297 15.89 20.45 16.89
C HIS A 297 16.76 19.36 16.26
N VAL A 298 16.22 18.68 15.25
CA VAL A 298 16.90 17.59 14.53
C VAL A 298 16.77 17.82 13.04
N LEU A 299 17.85 17.58 12.29
CA LEU A 299 17.88 17.61 10.83
C LEU A 299 18.43 16.29 10.28
N ALA A 300 17.63 15.58 9.47
CA ALA A 300 18.11 14.41 8.74
C ALA A 300 18.80 14.84 7.44
N LEU A 301 20.06 14.42 7.29
CA LEU A 301 20.87 14.63 6.09
C LEU A 301 21.12 13.27 5.45
N THR A 302 20.40 13.02 4.36
CA THR A 302 20.37 11.75 3.62
C THR A 302 21.23 11.76 2.36
N SER A 303 21.93 12.87 2.10
CA SER A 303 22.83 12.99 0.97
C SER A 303 24.12 13.71 1.35
N SER A 304 25.19 13.35 0.67
CA SER A 304 26.50 14.02 0.65
C SER A 304 26.55 15.22 -0.29
N SER A 305 25.56 15.42 -1.16
CA SER A 305 25.50 16.54 -2.10
C SER A 305 25.36 17.89 -1.36
N PRO A 306 26.29 18.84 -1.57
CA PRO A 306 26.20 20.17 -0.97
C PRO A 306 24.90 20.91 -1.34
N GLU A 307 24.44 20.79 -2.59
CA GLU A 307 23.22 21.44 -3.08
C GLU A 307 21.96 21.04 -2.29
N LEU A 308 21.97 19.84 -1.69
CA LEU A 308 20.84 19.30 -0.92
C LEU A 308 21.00 19.47 0.60
N THR A 309 22.17 19.93 1.05
CA THR A 309 22.53 19.92 2.46
C THR A 309 22.99 21.27 3.01
N LEU A 310 23.58 22.17 2.21
CA LEU A 310 24.22 23.41 2.67
C LEU A 310 23.34 24.29 3.56
N ASN A 311 22.01 24.22 3.39
CA ASN A 311 21.05 24.89 4.26
C ASN A 311 21.18 24.51 5.75
N PHE A 312 21.81 23.37 6.08
CA PHE A 312 22.11 23.00 7.46
C PHE A 312 22.90 24.09 8.19
N GLN A 313 23.81 24.83 7.50
CA GLN A 313 24.63 25.88 8.11
C GLN A 313 23.76 27.04 8.60
N LYS A 314 22.80 27.47 7.78
CA LYS A 314 21.87 28.56 8.12
C LYS A 314 20.95 28.16 9.29
N ILE A 315 20.53 26.89 9.36
CA ILE A 315 19.75 26.36 10.49
C ILE A 315 20.63 26.25 11.75
N GLN A 316 21.88 25.80 11.60
CA GLN A 316 22.88 25.71 12.67
C GLN A 316 23.24 27.09 13.26
N GLU A 317 23.25 28.14 12.44
CA GLU A 317 23.44 29.51 12.90
C GLU A 317 22.35 29.94 13.87
N ALA A 318 21.09 29.58 13.58
CA ALA A 318 19.96 29.83 14.45
C ALA A 318 19.90 28.87 15.67
N ASN A 319 20.31 27.61 15.51
CA ASN A 319 20.37 26.61 16.59
C ASN A 319 21.76 25.96 16.68
N LYS A 320 22.62 26.48 17.56
CA LYS A 320 23.98 25.95 17.80
C LYS A 320 24.00 24.54 18.41
N LYS A 321 22.84 24.01 18.84
CA LYS A 321 22.66 22.64 19.37
C LYS A 321 21.87 21.74 18.42
N LEU A 322 21.70 22.13 17.15
CA LEU A 322 21.03 21.33 16.13
C LEU A 322 21.65 19.92 16.07
N ILE A 323 20.81 18.90 16.20
CA ILE A 323 21.22 17.50 16.11
C ILE A 323 21.11 17.05 14.66
N TYR A 324 22.12 16.34 14.16
CA TYR A 324 22.13 15.80 12.80
C TYR A 324 21.93 14.30 12.83
N LEU A 325 20.98 13.77 12.06
CA LEU A 325 20.86 12.35 11.79
C LEU A 325 21.41 12.08 10.39
N THR A 326 22.51 11.33 10.30
CA THR A 326 23.17 11.02 9.01
C THR A 326 24.06 9.77 9.13
N SER A 327 24.57 9.25 8.02
CA SER A 327 25.54 8.14 8.03
C SER A 327 26.96 8.64 8.27
N ARG A 328 27.89 7.76 8.65
CA ARG A 328 29.30 8.14 8.82
C ARG A 328 29.93 8.61 7.52
N GLN A 329 29.58 7.98 6.41
CA GLN A 329 30.11 8.37 5.11
C GLN A 329 29.66 9.77 4.73
N ILE A 330 28.35 10.07 4.82
CA ILE A 330 27.83 11.42 4.53
C ILE A 330 28.48 12.44 5.47
N LEU A 331 28.60 12.11 6.76
CA LEU A 331 29.29 12.96 7.73
C LEU A 331 30.74 13.30 7.32
N ALA A 332 31.47 12.37 6.72
CA ALA A 332 32.84 12.62 6.28
C ALA A 332 32.92 13.75 5.23
N TYR A 333 31.93 13.84 4.35
CA TYR A 333 31.80 14.93 3.36
C TYR A 333 31.29 16.24 3.97
N LEU A 334 30.41 16.16 4.97
CA LEU A 334 29.84 17.35 5.61
C LEU A 334 30.76 17.95 6.68
N LYS A 335 31.70 17.19 7.23
CA LYS A 335 32.66 17.64 8.27
C LYS A 335 33.49 18.86 7.84
N PRO A 336 34.09 18.90 6.63
CA PRO A 336 34.75 20.09 6.11
C PRO A 336 33.82 21.31 5.98
N LEU A 337 32.50 21.11 5.84
CA LEU A 337 31.50 22.17 5.73
C LEU A 337 31.07 22.75 7.09
N GLY A 338 31.73 22.37 8.20
CA GLY A 338 31.50 23.00 9.51
C GLY A 338 30.41 22.37 10.37
N ILE A 339 29.91 21.18 9.99
CA ILE A 339 29.04 20.39 10.88
C ILE A 339 29.85 19.97 12.12
N ASN A 340 29.30 20.17 13.32
CA ASN A 340 29.98 19.81 14.55
C ASN A 340 29.71 18.33 14.91
N PRO A 341 30.73 17.44 14.89
CA PRO A 341 30.54 16.00 15.13
C PRO A 341 29.92 15.68 16.50
N ARG A 342 30.05 16.59 17.48
CA ARG A 342 29.45 16.42 18.81
C ARG A 342 27.92 16.29 18.77
N TYR A 343 27.26 16.92 17.79
CA TYR A 343 25.82 16.90 17.64
C TYR A 343 25.32 15.92 16.58
N VAL A 344 26.18 15.02 16.12
CA VAL A 344 25.81 14.03 15.10
C VAL A 344 25.37 12.74 15.76
N LYS A 345 24.24 12.21 15.30
CA LYS A 345 23.71 10.89 15.58
C LYS A 345 23.92 10.03 14.33
N PRO A 346 25.01 9.23 14.29
CA PRO A 346 25.29 8.37 13.15
C PRO A 346 24.30 7.21 13.09
N THR A 347 23.69 6.98 11.93
CA THR A 347 22.66 5.93 11.72
C THR A 347 23.21 4.51 11.92
N ASP A 348 24.48 4.26 11.62
CA ASP A 348 25.15 2.97 11.80
C ASP A 348 25.36 2.56 13.27
N ARG A 349 25.23 3.50 14.23
CA ARG A 349 25.40 3.21 15.67
C ARG A 349 24.08 2.97 16.39
N LEU A 350 22.96 2.99 15.68
CA LEU A 350 21.65 2.78 16.28
C LEU A 350 21.44 1.31 16.61
N LYS A 351 20.96 1.03 17.82
CA LYS A 351 20.63 -0.33 18.24
C LYS A 351 19.38 -0.79 17.47
N ASN A 352 19.47 -1.93 16.80
CA ASN A 352 18.41 -2.50 15.98
C ASN A 352 17.88 -1.53 14.91
N ASP A 353 18.72 -0.59 14.46
CA ASP A 353 18.35 0.46 13.50
C ASP A 353 17.15 1.31 13.92
N ILE A 354 16.88 1.43 15.22
CA ILE A 354 15.81 2.28 15.77
C ILE A 354 16.40 3.50 16.45
N LEU A 355 15.94 4.68 16.04
CA LEU A 355 16.14 5.94 16.73
C LEU A 355 14.95 6.20 17.65
N LYS A 356 15.16 6.05 18.96
CA LYS A 356 14.21 6.49 19.99
C LYS A 356 14.39 7.97 20.30
N LEU A 357 13.30 8.71 20.24
CA LEU A 357 13.26 10.13 20.57
C LEU A 357 12.91 10.32 22.05
N ALA A 358 13.22 11.49 22.61
CA ALA A 358 12.92 11.80 24.01
C ALA A 358 11.41 11.95 24.30
N THR A 359 10.59 11.99 23.25
CA THR A 359 9.13 12.03 23.23
C THR A 359 8.50 10.63 23.13
N ASP A 360 9.29 9.57 23.36
CA ASP A 360 8.93 8.14 23.23
C ASP A 360 8.54 7.66 21.82
N HIS A 361 8.49 8.58 20.86
CA HIS A 361 8.37 8.26 19.44
C HIS A 361 9.62 7.54 18.95
N SER A 362 9.43 6.70 17.92
CA SER A 362 10.49 5.85 17.39
C SER A 362 10.50 5.93 15.87
N LEU A 363 11.69 6.13 15.32
CA LEU A 363 11.97 6.12 13.89
C LEU A 363 12.81 4.88 13.56
N GLN A 364 12.40 4.11 12.57
CA GLN A 364 13.19 2.99 12.07
C GLN A 364 14.04 3.45 10.87
N ILE A 365 15.33 3.15 10.91
CA ILE A 365 16.26 3.42 9.83
C ILE A 365 16.34 2.18 8.94
N ILE A 366 16.24 2.40 7.63
CA ILE A 366 16.32 1.34 6.63
C ILE A 366 17.53 1.62 5.77
N LYS A 367 18.58 0.82 5.91
CA LYS A 367 19.82 0.99 5.13
C LYS A 367 19.61 0.44 3.74
N VAL A 368 19.86 1.28 2.73
CA VAL A 368 19.75 0.92 1.31
C VAL A 368 21.04 1.36 0.61
N PRO A 369 22.11 0.55 0.69
CA PRO A 369 23.37 0.93 0.08
C PRO A 369 23.24 1.04 -1.44
N PHE A 370 24.10 1.85 -2.05
CA PHE A 370 24.16 2.09 -3.51
C PHE A 370 22.94 2.81 -4.08
N SER A 371 22.37 3.73 -3.31
CA SER A 371 21.17 4.46 -3.73
C SER A 371 21.30 5.98 -3.65
N PRO A 372 21.78 6.64 -4.70
CA PRO A 372 23.06 6.43 -5.40
C PRO A 372 24.29 6.50 -4.50
N GLU A 373 24.14 6.86 -3.22
CA GLU A 373 25.25 6.90 -2.27
C GLU A 373 25.47 5.52 -1.61
N LEU A 374 26.72 5.26 -1.25
CA LEU A 374 27.18 3.98 -0.68
C LEU A 374 26.48 3.65 0.66
N GLU A 375 26.30 4.64 1.55
CA GLU A 375 25.58 4.49 2.83
C GLU A 375 24.24 5.26 2.87
N SER A 376 23.46 5.16 1.80
CA SER A 376 22.10 5.69 1.77
C SER A 376 21.16 4.97 2.74
N PHE A 377 20.18 5.72 3.24
CA PHE A 377 19.18 5.20 4.17
C PHE A 377 17.84 5.92 4.03
N MET A 378 16.77 5.21 4.35
CA MET A 378 15.42 5.75 4.51
C MET A 378 15.08 5.84 5.99
N ILE A 379 14.10 6.67 6.33
CA ILE A 379 13.61 6.83 7.70
C ILE A 379 12.11 6.55 7.71
N TYR A 380 11.70 5.56 8.49
CA TYR A 380 10.31 5.19 8.67
C TYR A 380 9.77 5.67 10.02
N ASP A 381 8.74 6.51 9.98
CA ASP A 381 7.99 6.93 11.16
C ASP A 381 6.95 5.87 11.53
N LEU A 382 7.21 5.15 12.62
CA LEU A 382 6.38 4.04 13.10
C LEU A 382 4.97 4.50 13.54
N GLN A 383 4.81 5.77 13.93
CA GLN A 383 3.54 6.29 14.42
C GLN A 383 2.65 6.77 13.29
N THR A 384 3.23 7.53 12.34
CA THR A 384 2.45 8.11 11.23
C THR A 384 2.46 7.25 9.97
N ARG A 385 3.26 6.18 9.94
CA ARG A 385 3.40 5.25 8.81
C ARG A 385 3.94 5.94 7.55
N ILE A 386 4.85 6.87 7.74
CA ILE A 386 5.46 7.67 6.66
C ILE A 386 6.88 7.19 6.44
N LEU A 387 7.18 6.85 5.20
CA LEU A 387 8.52 6.51 4.76
C LEU A 387 9.17 7.73 4.09
N PHE A 388 10.14 8.35 4.77
CA PHE A 388 11.04 9.33 4.16
C PHE A 388 12.12 8.58 3.39
N SER A 389 11.94 8.45 2.08
CA SER A 389 12.71 7.53 1.24
C SER A 389 14.02 8.11 0.69
N GLY A 390 14.35 9.37 0.98
CA GLY A 390 15.50 10.03 0.37
C GLY A 390 15.36 10.08 -1.15
N ILE A 391 16.45 9.79 -1.86
CA ILE A 391 16.47 9.80 -3.34
C ILE A 391 15.58 8.68 -3.93
N LEU A 392 15.41 7.56 -3.21
CA LEU A 392 14.52 6.49 -3.65
C LEU A 392 13.09 6.97 -3.74
N PHE A 393 12.36 6.43 -4.70
CA PHE A 393 10.95 6.71 -4.95
C PHE A 393 10.66 8.17 -5.34
N SER A 394 11.70 8.91 -5.72
CA SER A 394 11.60 10.27 -6.23
C SER A 394 11.09 10.31 -7.67
N SER A 395 10.70 11.50 -8.12
CA SER A 395 10.32 11.74 -9.51
C SER A 395 10.93 13.05 -10.02
N PHE A 396 11.07 13.15 -11.35
CA PHE A 396 11.11 14.47 -11.97
C PHE A 396 9.75 15.16 -11.87
N ILE A 397 9.72 16.45 -12.17
CA ILE A 397 8.50 17.25 -12.29
C ILE A 397 8.51 17.91 -13.67
N ASP A 398 7.49 17.61 -14.48
CA ASP A 398 7.20 18.34 -15.71
C ASP A 398 6.07 19.34 -15.48
N VAL A 399 5.75 20.14 -16.51
CA VAL A 399 4.72 21.20 -16.47
C VAL A 399 3.37 20.67 -15.95
N ALA A 400 3.00 19.44 -16.32
CA ALA A 400 1.74 18.82 -15.90
C ALA A 400 1.68 18.51 -14.38
N GLN A 401 2.84 18.27 -13.76
CA GLN A 401 2.97 17.94 -12.34
C GLN A 401 3.32 19.17 -11.49
N ALA A 402 3.78 20.27 -12.09
CA ALA A 402 4.34 21.42 -11.38
C ALA A 402 3.39 22.06 -10.35
N SER A 403 2.08 21.92 -10.53
CA SER A 403 1.07 22.42 -9.59
C SER A 403 0.63 21.40 -8.52
N ARG A 404 1.17 20.18 -8.52
CA ARG A 404 0.76 19.10 -7.61
C ARG A 404 1.89 18.68 -6.68
N LEU A 405 1.50 18.32 -5.46
CA LEU A 405 2.41 17.71 -4.47
C LEU A 405 2.28 16.18 -4.44
N TYR A 406 1.11 15.64 -4.78
CA TYR A 406 0.79 14.23 -4.65
C TYR A 406 0.79 13.52 -6.01
N ALA A 407 1.32 12.30 -6.01
CA ALA A 407 1.41 11.45 -7.19
C ALA A 407 0.07 10.83 -7.58
N LEU A 408 -0.11 10.65 -8.88
CA LEU A 408 -1.17 9.88 -9.51
C LEU A 408 -0.56 8.67 -10.24
N GLU A 409 -1.40 7.70 -10.60
CA GLU A 409 -0.95 6.50 -11.33
C GLU A 409 -0.33 6.84 -12.70
N GLU A 410 -0.83 7.91 -13.33
CA GLU A 410 -0.33 8.46 -14.61
C GLU A 410 1.08 9.07 -14.52
N ASP A 411 1.57 9.41 -13.31
CA ASP A 411 2.88 10.03 -13.12
C ASP A 411 4.05 9.01 -13.19
N TRP A 412 3.78 7.78 -13.65
CA TRP A 412 4.79 6.73 -13.76
C TRP A 412 5.99 7.13 -14.60
N ASP A 413 5.78 7.84 -15.72
CA ASP A 413 6.86 8.16 -16.65
C ASP A 413 7.95 9.02 -15.99
N VAL A 414 7.57 10.04 -15.21
CA VAL A 414 8.51 10.92 -14.51
C VAL A 414 9.24 10.20 -13.36
N VAL A 415 8.61 9.20 -12.74
CA VAL A 415 9.25 8.30 -11.78
C VAL A 415 10.26 7.40 -12.48
N ARG A 416 9.84 6.73 -13.56
CA ARG A 416 10.67 5.77 -14.29
C ARG A 416 11.95 6.44 -14.78
N LYS A 417 11.81 7.58 -15.48
CA LYS A 417 12.93 8.39 -15.97
C LYS A 417 13.89 8.79 -14.85
N PHE A 418 13.36 9.23 -13.71
CA PHE A 418 14.18 9.60 -12.56
C PHE A 418 15.05 8.43 -12.10
N HIS A 419 14.45 7.26 -11.89
CA HIS A 419 15.17 6.10 -11.37
C HIS A 419 16.14 5.53 -12.41
N GLN A 420 15.77 5.49 -13.68
CA GLN A 420 16.66 5.05 -14.76
C GLN A 420 17.92 5.90 -14.88
N ALA A 421 17.80 7.21 -14.61
CA ALA A 421 18.92 8.14 -14.66
C ALA A 421 19.79 8.15 -13.39
N ASN A 422 19.20 7.92 -12.21
CA ASN A 422 19.88 8.16 -10.94
C ASN A 422 20.19 6.90 -10.12
N ILE A 423 19.55 5.76 -10.40
CA ILE A 423 19.75 4.51 -9.65
C ILE A 423 20.66 3.57 -10.46
N PRO A 424 21.76 3.07 -9.88
CA PRO A 424 22.78 2.34 -10.63
C PRO A 424 22.31 0.97 -11.15
N THR A 425 21.33 0.34 -10.50
CA THR A 425 20.71 -0.94 -10.94
C THR A 425 19.38 -1.13 -10.23
N GLY A 426 18.42 -1.76 -10.91
CA GLY A 426 17.12 -2.15 -10.38
C GLY A 426 17.20 -3.11 -9.20
N ASN A 427 18.32 -3.82 -9.01
CA ASN A 427 18.55 -4.62 -7.81
C ASN A 427 18.54 -3.77 -6.52
N VAL A 428 18.96 -2.51 -6.58
CA VAL A 428 18.86 -1.57 -5.46
C VAL A 428 17.38 -1.29 -5.13
N LEU A 429 16.54 -1.14 -6.14
CA LEU A 429 15.09 -0.93 -5.97
C LEU A 429 14.44 -2.16 -5.34
N LYS A 430 14.70 -3.36 -5.89
CA LYS A 430 14.19 -4.62 -5.34
C LYS A 430 14.55 -4.78 -3.87
N TYR A 431 15.84 -4.60 -3.54
CA TYR A 431 16.31 -4.67 -2.17
C TYR A 431 15.61 -3.64 -1.27
N ALA A 432 15.49 -2.38 -1.71
CA ALA A 432 14.80 -1.34 -0.95
C ALA A 432 13.35 -1.71 -0.65
N ILE A 433 12.62 -2.17 -1.67
CA ILE A 433 11.21 -2.55 -1.58
C ILE A 433 11.04 -3.77 -0.68
N ASP A 434 11.93 -4.76 -0.75
CA ASP A 434 11.91 -5.91 0.14
C ASP A 434 12.12 -5.52 1.61
N GLN A 435 12.92 -4.48 1.89
CA GLN A 435 13.00 -3.92 3.24
C GLN A 435 11.71 -3.19 3.63
N VAL A 436 11.11 -2.43 2.71
CA VAL A 436 9.86 -1.71 2.95
C VAL A 436 8.69 -2.67 3.20
N LYS A 437 8.61 -3.79 2.48
CA LYS A 437 7.58 -4.83 2.65
C LYS A 437 7.67 -5.54 4.02
N LYS A 438 8.83 -5.52 4.68
CA LYS A 438 9.01 -6.06 6.04
C LYS A 438 8.55 -5.09 7.13
N LEU A 439 8.30 -3.83 6.80
CA LEU A 439 7.86 -2.84 7.78
C LEU A 439 6.46 -3.18 8.27
N THR A 440 6.32 -3.21 9.60
CA THR A 440 5.05 -3.50 10.25
C THR A 440 4.73 -2.39 11.26
N PRO A 441 3.63 -1.64 11.07
CA PRO A 441 2.70 -1.69 9.94
C PRO A 441 3.35 -1.19 8.63
N ALA A 442 2.76 -1.52 7.47
CA ALA A 442 3.23 -1.04 6.16
C ALA A 442 3.04 0.49 6.02
N PRO A 443 3.88 1.18 5.22
CA PRO A 443 3.75 2.63 5.02
C PRO A 443 2.44 3.00 4.32
N LEU A 444 1.84 4.13 4.73
CA LEU A 444 0.70 4.76 4.05
C LEU A 444 1.12 5.92 3.15
N ILE A 445 2.31 6.48 3.38
CA ILE A 445 2.85 7.60 2.63
C ILE A 445 4.32 7.32 2.35
N ILE A 446 4.75 7.59 1.12
CA ILE A 446 6.16 7.67 0.75
C ILE A 446 6.47 9.13 0.42
N ALA A 447 7.37 9.72 1.20
CA ALA A 447 7.80 11.10 1.13
C ALA A 447 9.25 11.20 0.61
N PRO A 448 9.45 11.21 -0.72
CA PRO A 448 10.78 11.25 -1.31
C PRO A 448 11.43 12.62 -1.17
N GLN A 449 12.74 12.67 -1.39
CA GLN A 449 13.54 13.88 -1.40
C GLN A 449 13.25 14.76 -2.62
N PHE A 450 12.85 14.17 -3.75
CA PHE A 450 12.43 14.93 -4.93
C PHE A 450 11.06 14.54 -5.44
N GLY A 451 10.36 15.52 -6.01
CA GLY A 451 9.14 15.28 -6.77
C GLY A 451 7.91 14.97 -5.91
N LEU A 452 7.10 14.02 -6.39
CA LEU A 452 5.73 13.78 -5.89
C LEU A 452 5.67 12.84 -4.68
N ILE A 453 4.68 13.05 -3.82
CA ILE A 453 4.41 12.23 -2.62
C ILE A 453 3.37 11.15 -2.96
N TRP A 454 3.67 9.89 -2.63
CA TRP A 454 2.74 8.77 -2.77
C TRP A 454 1.94 8.58 -1.48
N ARG A 455 0.64 8.28 -1.58
CA ARG A 455 -0.23 8.10 -0.40
C ARG A 455 -1.40 7.16 -0.64
N GLY A 456 -1.84 6.50 0.43
CA GLY A 456 -3.02 5.62 0.40
C GLY A 456 -2.80 4.36 -0.44
N LEU A 457 -3.83 3.94 -1.17
CA LEU A 457 -3.81 2.70 -1.96
C LEU A 457 -2.80 2.71 -3.12
N THR A 458 -2.36 3.88 -3.57
CA THR A 458 -1.37 3.97 -4.66
C THR A 458 0.04 3.59 -4.22
N VAL A 459 0.32 3.52 -2.91
CA VAL A 459 1.65 3.16 -2.38
C VAL A 459 2.01 1.71 -2.71
N SER A 460 1.10 0.76 -2.51
CA SER A 460 1.35 -0.65 -2.81
C SER A 460 1.53 -0.89 -4.31
N GLN A 461 0.62 -0.33 -5.13
CA GLN A 461 0.72 -0.39 -6.59
C GLN A 461 2.04 0.19 -7.11
N PHE A 462 2.45 1.33 -6.54
CA PHE A 462 3.73 1.96 -6.85
C PHE A 462 4.92 1.06 -6.51
N LEU A 463 4.95 0.50 -5.29
CA LEU A 463 6.03 -0.38 -4.85
C LEU A 463 6.11 -1.66 -5.67
N GLU A 464 4.98 -2.24 -6.05
CA GLU A 464 4.94 -3.42 -6.92
C GLU A 464 5.43 -3.11 -8.33
N ARG A 465 5.05 -1.97 -8.90
CA ARG A 465 5.49 -1.57 -10.25
C ARG A 465 6.98 -1.26 -10.27
N ILE A 466 7.47 -0.46 -9.32
CA ILE A 466 8.88 -0.07 -9.29
C ILE A 466 9.83 -1.22 -8.95
N TYR A 467 9.34 -2.29 -8.33
CA TYR A 467 10.10 -3.53 -8.09
C TYR A 467 10.68 -4.14 -9.37
N TYR A 468 9.94 -3.97 -10.46
CA TYR A 468 10.28 -4.54 -11.75
C TYR A 468 11.10 -3.59 -12.62
N LEU A 469 11.37 -2.36 -12.19
CA LEU A 469 12.06 -1.38 -13.02
C LEU A 469 13.56 -1.68 -13.16
N GLU A 470 14.04 -1.75 -14.40
CA GLU A 470 15.46 -1.78 -14.75
C GLU A 470 16.03 -0.37 -14.82
N THR A 471 17.23 -0.18 -14.26
CA THR A 471 17.90 1.13 -14.19
C THR A 471 19.40 1.00 -14.42
N GLY A 472 20.06 2.12 -14.74
CA GLY A 472 21.52 2.21 -14.80
C GLY A 472 22.18 1.07 -15.60
N ALA A 473 23.00 0.27 -14.93
CA ALA A 473 23.76 -0.84 -15.50
C ALA A 473 22.89 -1.91 -16.18
N ASP A 474 21.67 -2.17 -15.67
CA ASP A 474 20.76 -3.16 -16.27
C ASP A 474 20.47 -2.80 -17.73
N LEU A 475 20.26 -1.51 -17.99
CA LEU A 475 19.96 -0.96 -19.32
C LEU A 475 21.20 -0.95 -20.24
N MET A 476 22.40 -0.98 -19.68
CA MET A 476 23.66 -1.01 -20.43
C MET A 476 24.03 -2.43 -20.87
N VAL A 477 23.72 -3.44 -20.05
CA VAL A 477 23.99 -4.86 -20.33
C VAL A 477 22.96 -5.41 -21.30
N ASN A 478 21.69 -5.03 -21.15
CA ASN A 478 20.59 -5.48 -22.00
C ASN A 478 20.46 -4.62 -23.27
N GLN A 479 21.54 -4.50 -24.05
CA GLN A 479 21.50 -3.88 -25.38
C GLN A 479 20.86 -4.82 -26.39
N ASN A 480 19.56 -5.08 -26.20
CA ASN A 480 18.75 -5.71 -27.22
C ASN A 480 18.78 -4.83 -28.46
N SER A 481 18.91 -5.46 -29.64
CA SER A 481 18.86 -4.71 -30.87
C SER A 481 17.53 -3.97 -30.96
N PHE A 482 17.54 -2.70 -31.41
CA PHE A 482 16.33 -1.94 -31.64
C PHE A 482 15.31 -2.71 -32.51
N SER A 483 15.82 -3.55 -33.41
CA SER A 483 15.03 -4.49 -34.22
C SER A 483 14.27 -5.52 -33.39
N GLN A 484 14.89 -6.15 -32.38
CA GLN A 484 14.26 -7.16 -31.53
C GLN A 484 13.15 -6.56 -30.64
N VAL A 485 13.40 -5.40 -30.04
CA VAL A 485 12.38 -4.70 -29.23
C VAL A 485 11.18 -4.32 -30.11
N ASN A 486 11.43 -3.81 -31.31
CA ASN A 486 10.35 -3.45 -32.24
C ASN A 486 9.54 -4.67 -32.71
N LYS A 487 10.18 -5.82 -32.99
CA LYS A 487 9.46 -7.06 -33.29
C LYS A 487 8.49 -7.43 -32.18
N ILE A 488 8.89 -7.32 -30.92
CA ILE A 488 8.03 -7.62 -29.76
C ILE A 488 6.89 -6.61 -29.64
N ILE A 489 7.17 -5.31 -29.84
CA ILE A 489 6.12 -4.26 -29.84
C ILE A 489 5.10 -4.52 -30.96
N GLU A 490 5.58 -4.83 -32.17
CA GLU A 490 4.72 -5.14 -33.32
C GLU A 490 3.88 -6.38 -33.06
N ALA A 491 4.47 -7.46 -32.53
CA ALA A 491 3.76 -8.67 -32.15
C ALA A 491 2.67 -8.40 -31.09
N CYS A 492 3.00 -7.66 -30.02
CA CYS A 492 2.02 -7.28 -29.00
C CYS A 492 0.88 -6.44 -29.62
N ASN A 493 1.21 -5.47 -30.47
CA ASN A 493 0.21 -4.60 -31.09
C ASN A 493 -0.68 -5.32 -32.10
N GLN A 494 -0.16 -6.31 -32.83
CA GLN A 494 -0.99 -7.18 -33.67
C GLN A 494 -1.96 -8.01 -32.81
N LEU A 495 -1.50 -8.50 -31.66
CA LEU A 495 -2.36 -9.22 -30.72
C LEU A 495 -3.42 -8.29 -30.13
N ILE A 496 -3.07 -7.04 -29.77
CA ILE A 496 -4.01 -6.01 -29.30
C ILE A 496 -5.12 -5.80 -30.35
N VAL A 497 -4.77 -5.56 -31.61
CA VAL A 497 -5.76 -5.34 -32.69
C VAL A 497 -6.70 -6.53 -32.83
N HIS A 498 -6.19 -7.75 -32.67
CA HIS A 498 -7.03 -8.95 -32.71
C HIS A 498 -7.97 -9.03 -31.50
N VAL A 499 -7.46 -8.87 -30.28
CA VAL A 499 -8.25 -8.90 -29.05
C VAL A 499 -9.26 -7.75 -29.00
N GLN A 500 -8.98 -6.62 -29.65
CA GLN A 500 -9.90 -5.50 -29.80
C GLN A 500 -11.19 -5.84 -30.57
N GLN A 501 -11.21 -6.96 -31.29
CA GLN A 501 -12.42 -7.48 -31.95
C GLN A 501 -13.38 -8.13 -30.94
N LEU A 502 -12.88 -8.53 -29.77
CA LEU A 502 -13.62 -9.18 -28.70
C LEU A 502 -13.90 -8.22 -27.53
N PHE A 503 -12.94 -7.35 -27.20
CA PHE A 503 -12.99 -6.47 -26.04
C PHE A 503 -12.49 -5.05 -26.35
N PRO A 504 -12.97 -3.98 -25.71
CA PRO A 504 -12.42 -2.65 -25.91
C PRO A 504 -10.97 -2.53 -25.41
N PHE A 505 -10.19 -1.55 -25.90
CA PHE A 505 -8.82 -1.33 -25.44
C PHE A 505 -8.73 -1.11 -23.92
N SER A 506 -9.74 -0.47 -23.31
CA SER A 506 -9.80 -0.25 -21.87
C SER A 506 -9.78 -1.56 -21.06
N TRP A 507 -10.28 -2.66 -21.63
CA TRP A 507 -10.20 -3.98 -21.03
C TRP A 507 -8.78 -4.53 -21.07
N ILE A 508 -8.10 -4.40 -22.22
CA ILE A 508 -6.69 -4.79 -22.40
C ILE A 508 -5.80 -4.00 -21.44
N GLU A 509 -6.00 -2.68 -21.40
CA GLU A 509 -5.31 -1.79 -20.47
C GLU A 509 -5.58 -2.18 -19.02
N GLY A 510 -6.83 -2.52 -18.68
CA GLY A 510 -7.21 -3.02 -17.36
C GLY A 510 -6.47 -4.31 -16.96
N LYS A 511 -6.35 -5.27 -17.88
CA LYS A 511 -5.52 -6.48 -17.69
C LYS A 511 -4.06 -6.10 -17.48
N MET A 512 -3.48 -5.28 -18.36
CA MET A 512 -2.09 -4.84 -18.24
C MET A 512 -1.81 -4.16 -16.90
N ARG A 513 -2.71 -3.31 -16.41
CA ARG A 513 -2.59 -2.62 -15.11
C ARG A 513 -2.54 -3.55 -13.91
N GLN A 514 -3.06 -4.77 -14.02
CA GLN A 514 -2.96 -5.80 -12.99
C GLN A 514 -1.60 -6.50 -12.96
N ASP A 515 -0.75 -6.24 -13.95
CA ASP A 515 0.60 -6.80 -14.03
C ASP A 515 1.67 -5.71 -13.87
N PRO A 516 2.25 -5.57 -12.66
CA PRO A 516 3.23 -4.54 -12.38
C PRO A 516 4.50 -4.64 -13.24
N PHE A 517 4.85 -5.83 -13.73
CA PHE A 517 6.03 -6.00 -14.61
C PHE A 517 5.81 -5.37 -15.97
N LEU A 518 4.65 -5.63 -16.59
CA LEU A 518 4.31 -5.05 -17.90
C LEU A 518 4.26 -3.53 -17.76
N MET A 519 3.54 -3.04 -16.76
CA MET A 519 3.39 -1.61 -16.53
C MET A 519 4.71 -0.93 -16.17
N ALA A 520 5.66 -1.62 -15.56
CA ALA A 520 6.98 -1.06 -15.30
C ALA A 520 7.80 -0.87 -16.59
N ARG A 521 7.58 -1.74 -17.58
CA ARG A 521 8.40 -1.88 -18.78
C ARG A 521 7.76 -1.35 -20.05
N CYS A 522 6.57 -0.75 -20.04
CA CYS A 522 5.99 -0.19 -21.26
C CYS A 522 5.37 1.20 -21.12
N GLU A 523 5.22 1.86 -22.26
CA GLU A 523 4.33 3.01 -22.45
C GLU A 523 3.14 2.59 -23.31
N LEU A 524 1.95 3.03 -22.93
CA LEU A 524 0.74 2.91 -23.74
C LEU A 524 0.46 4.27 -24.38
N GLY A 525 -0.01 4.29 -25.63
CA GLY A 525 -0.45 5.52 -26.28
C GLY A 525 -1.15 5.25 -27.60
N ASN A 526 -2.30 5.90 -27.83
CA ASN A 526 -3.17 5.66 -28.99
C ASN A 526 -3.58 4.19 -29.13
N GLU A 527 -4.06 3.59 -28.03
CA GLU A 527 -4.56 2.20 -27.99
C GLU A 527 -3.52 1.14 -28.41
N LYS A 528 -2.24 1.41 -28.16
CA LYS A 528 -1.15 0.48 -28.45
C LYS A 528 -0.02 0.59 -27.43
N ILE A 529 0.85 -0.41 -27.42
CA ILE A 529 2.16 -0.33 -26.77
C ILE A 529 3.05 0.53 -27.67
N SER A 530 3.46 1.69 -27.17
CA SER A 530 4.28 2.65 -27.92
C SER A 530 5.77 2.41 -27.72
N LYS A 531 6.17 1.92 -26.54
CA LYS A 531 7.56 1.58 -26.20
C LYS A 531 7.63 0.45 -25.19
N ILE A 532 8.72 -0.31 -25.24
CA ILE A 532 9.16 -1.25 -24.21
C ILE A 532 10.55 -0.83 -23.73
N PHE A 533 10.80 -0.92 -22.43
CA PHE A 533 12.04 -0.53 -21.76
C PHE A 533 12.75 -1.73 -21.16
N GLY A 534 14.08 -1.69 -21.16
CA GLY A 534 14.90 -2.75 -20.58
C GLY A 534 14.90 -4.03 -21.41
N ASN A 535 15.07 -5.16 -20.74
CA ASN A 535 15.00 -6.47 -21.37
C ASN A 535 13.54 -6.79 -21.78
N PRO A 536 13.25 -6.99 -23.08
CA PRO A 536 11.91 -7.35 -23.55
C PRO A 536 11.67 -8.88 -23.51
N GLU A 537 12.65 -9.68 -23.09
CA GLU A 537 12.46 -11.11 -22.86
C GLU A 537 11.25 -11.36 -21.93
N GLN A 538 10.48 -12.40 -22.24
CA GLN A 538 9.23 -12.75 -21.55
C GLN A 538 8.11 -11.69 -21.64
N PHE A 539 8.33 -10.51 -22.26
CA PHE A 539 7.29 -9.47 -22.32
C PHE A 539 6.07 -9.94 -23.10
N PHE A 540 6.27 -10.51 -24.29
CA PHE A 540 5.17 -11.03 -25.12
C PHE A 540 4.43 -12.19 -24.44
N GLU A 541 5.15 -13.13 -23.85
CA GLU A 541 4.57 -14.27 -23.13
C GLU A 541 3.74 -13.82 -21.94
N ARG A 542 4.28 -12.91 -21.14
CA ARG A 542 3.59 -12.38 -19.97
C ARG A 542 2.40 -11.51 -20.35
N PHE A 543 2.52 -10.75 -21.44
CA PHE A 543 1.40 -10.01 -22.02
C PHE A 543 0.27 -10.97 -22.44
N LEU A 544 0.60 -12.03 -23.17
CA LEU A 544 -0.35 -13.07 -23.57
C LEU A 544 -1.00 -13.75 -22.37
N ALA A 545 -0.20 -14.21 -21.40
CA ALA A 545 -0.69 -14.87 -20.18
C ALA A 545 -1.67 -13.97 -19.41
N ASN A 546 -1.40 -12.67 -19.35
CA ASN A 546 -2.26 -11.71 -18.68
C ASN A 546 -3.60 -11.52 -19.41
N LEU A 547 -3.61 -11.50 -20.74
CA LEU A 547 -4.85 -11.42 -21.52
C LEU A 547 -5.74 -12.65 -21.33
N MET A 548 -5.15 -13.84 -21.18
CA MET A 548 -5.91 -15.08 -20.97
C MET A 548 -6.32 -15.31 -19.51
N ARG A 549 -5.69 -14.62 -18.56
CA ARG A 549 -5.87 -14.88 -17.13
C ARG A 549 -7.31 -14.61 -16.70
N GLY A 550 -7.97 -15.65 -16.18
CA GLY A 550 -9.34 -15.57 -15.67
C GLY A 550 -10.42 -15.55 -16.75
N GLU A 551 -10.06 -15.77 -18.01
CA GLU A 551 -11.01 -15.93 -19.12
C GLU A 551 -11.41 -17.40 -19.27
N ASP A 552 -12.55 -17.65 -19.92
CA ASP A 552 -12.98 -19.02 -20.20
C ASP A 552 -12.12 -19.67 -21.29
N ASP A 553 -12.08 -21.01 -21.29
CA ASP A 553 -11.23 -21.80 -22.19
C ASP A 553 -11.45 -21.48 -23.67
N HIS A 554 -12.66 -21.06 -24.07
CA HIS A 554 -12.94 -20.70 -25.45
C HIS A 554 -12.24 -19.39 -25.84
N ILE A 555 -12.38 -18.34 -25.02
CA ILE A 555 -11.75 -17.05 -25.26
C ILE A 555 -10.23 -17.17 -25.16
N ALA A 556 -9.72 -17.83 -24.12
CA ALA A 556 -8.30 -18.08 -23.95
C ALA A 556 -7.71 -18.88 -25.13
N GLY A 557 -8.42 -19.93 -25.58
CA GLY A 557 -8.03 -20.73 -26.72
C GLY A 557 -7.95 -19.94 -28.03
N GLN A 558 -8.92 -19.05 -28.29
CA GLN A 558 -8.88 -18.15 -29.45
C GLN A 558 -7.63 -17.26 -29.39
N ILE A 559 -7.44 -16.53 -28.28
CA ILE A 559 -6.30 -15.62 -28.09
C ILE A 559 -4.96 -16.38 -28.29
N GLN A 560 -4.83 -17.57 -27.71
CA GLN A 560 -3.62 -18.40 -27.81
C GLN A 560 -3.31 -18.82 -29.25
N ILE A 561 -4.31 -19.23 -30.04
CA ILE A 561 -4.11 -19.63 -31.44
C ILE A 561 -3.54 -18.48 -32.26
N PHE A 562 -4.10 -17.27 -32.09
CA PHE A 562 -3.61 -16.09 -32.79
C PHE A 562 -2.22 -15.67 -32.31
N ALA A 563 -1.97 -15.69 -30.99
CA ALA A 563 -0.67 -15.37 -30.44
C ALA A 563 0.43 -16.33 -30.94
N ASN A 564 0.13 -17.62 -31.06
CA ASN A 564 1.07 -18.62 -31.63
C ASN A 564 1.40 -18.33 -33.10
N LYS A 565 0.42 -17.85 -33.88
CA LYS A 565 0.65 -17.44 -35.27
C LYS A 565 1.55 -16.21 -35.33
N ILE A 566 1.23 -15.16 -34.57
CA ILE A 566 2.01 -13.92 -34.49
C ILE A 566 3.45 -14.22 -34.04
N ALA A 567 3.63 -15.05 -33.01
CA ALA A 567 4.95 -15.40 -32.51
C ALA A 567 5.82 -16.09 -33.56
N ARG A 568 5.25 -16.93 -34.43
CA ARG A 568 5.98 -17.54 -35.56
C ARG A 568 6.36 -16.51 -36.62
N GLU A 569 5.45 -15.58 -36.95
CA GLU A 569 5.68 -14.52 -37.93
C GLU A 569 6.82 -13.56 -37.50
N HIS A 570 6.93 -13.30 -36.20
CA HIS A 570 7.96 -12.43 -35.63
C HIS A 570 9.20 -13.15 -35.12
N GLU A 571 9.33 -14.47 -35.37
CA GLU A 571 10.45 -15.32 -34.92
C GLU A 571 10.64 -15.32 -33.39
N LEU A 572 9.54 -15.20 -32.62
CA LEU A 572 9.53 -15.23 -31.16
C LEU A 572 9.40 -16.67 -30.60
N VAL A 573 9.76 -17.70 -31.39
CA VAL A 573 9.39 -19.10 -31.14
C VAL A 573 10.11 -19.70 -29.92
N ASP A 574 11.33 -19.27 -29.63
CA ASP A 574 12.07 -19.71 -28.44
C ASP A 574 11.39 -19.27 -27.13
N VAL A 575 10.61 -18.18 -27.17
CA VAL A 575 9.83 -17.65 -26.03
C VAL A 575 8.62 -18.52 -25.68
N LEU A 576 8.12 -19.33 -26.62
CA LEU A 576 6.98 -20.23 -26.39
C LEU A 576 7.39 -21.70 -26.14
N GLN A 577 8.68 -22.04 -26.26
CA GLN A 577 9.15 -23.41 -26.07
C GLN A 577 9.56 -23.72 -24.62
N GLU A 578 9.93 -22.72 -23.80
CA GLU A 578 10.14 -22.94 -22.36
C GLU A 578 8.82 -23.23 -21.62
N SER A 579 7.69 -22.75 -22.14
CA SER A 579 6.35 -23.00 -21.61
C SER A 579 5.70 -24.32 -22.07
N ASN A 580 6.29 -25.00 -23.07
CA ASN A 580 5.82 -26.33 -23.51
C ASN A 580 6.41 -27.51 -22.72
N SER A 581 7.32 -27.26 -21.77
CA SER A 581 7.57 -28.24 -20.72
C SER A 581 6.43 -28.12 -19.70
N ASN A 582 5.61 -29.16 -19.55
CA ASN A 582 4.57 -29.25 -18.51
C ASN A 582 5.12 -29.05 -17.07
N ASN A 583 6.44 -28.93 -16.91
CA ASN A 583 7.11 -28.57 -15.67
C ASN A 583 7.42 -27.06 -15.54
N GLY A 584 7.74 -26.33 -16.62
CA GLY A 584 8.16 -24.92 -16.58
C GLY A 584 7.03 -23.93 -16.27
N MET A 585 5.86 -24.10 -16.89
CA MET A 585 4.67 -23.28 -16.56
C MET A 585 4.20 -23.53 -15.11
N ASN A 586 4.22 -24.79 -14.65
CA ASN A 586 3.84 -25.15 -13.27
C ASN A 586 4.86 -24.66 -12.23
N GLU A 587 6.14 -24.53 -12.56
CA GLU A 587 7.15 -23.91 -11.69
C GLU A 587 7.01 -22.39 -11.63
N PHE A 588 6.67 -21.72 -12.74
CA PHE A 588 6.44 -20.28 -12.77
C PHE A 588 5.17 -19.88 -11.98
N PHE A 589 4.06 -20.61 -12.16
CA PHE A 589 2.84 -20.40 -11.35
C PHE A 589 2.98 -20.79 -9.87
N ARG A 590 4.01 -21.58 -9.50
CA ARG A 590 4.33 -21.89 -8.10
C ARG A 590 5.25 -20.87 -7.43
N ASN A 591 6.02 -20.10 -8.20
CA ASN A 591 7.02 -19.15 -7.70
C ASN A 591 6.55 -17.69 -7.71
N VAL A 592 5.45 -17.37 -8.41
CA VAL A 592 4.67 -16.11 -8.27
C VAL A 592 3.68 -16.26 -7.13
#